data_AF-A0A3R6IUE2-F1
#
_entry.id   AF-A0A3R6IUE2-F1
#
_cell.length_a   1.000
_cell.length_b   1.000
_cell.length_c   1.000
_cell.angle_alpha   90.00
_cell.angle_beta   90.00
_cell.angle_gamma   90.00
#
_symmetry.space_group_name_H-M   'P 1'
#
loop_
_entity.id
_entity.type
_entity.pdbx_description
1 polymer ?
#
loop_
_entity_poly.entity_id
_entity_poly.type
_entity_poly.pdbx_seq_one_letter_code
_entity_poly.pdbx_strand_id
1 'polypeptide(L)'
;MVGVSFPLYSNSSNVKAARERRQSAELQVQQAQHDAEAELRTSYEQLQGLQEVIDHSDVKLLQESLALFKKALQQGEITALVYYVEINSIYEKLQRHIDLHCQSVKLLAELHRNEL
;
A
#
# COMPACT_ATOMS: atom_id res chain seq x y z
N MET A 1 -17.05 52.27 -35.72
CA MET A 1 -16.09 53.00 -34.88
C MET A 1 -15.78 52.10 -33.69
N VAL A 2 -14.58 51.49 -33.65
CA VAL A 2 -14.17 50.59 -32.56
C VAL A 2 -13.62 51.48 -31.46
N GLY A 3 -14.34 51.57 -30.33
CA GLY A 3 -13.91 52.38 -29.19
C GLY A 3 -12.80 51.67 -28.42
N VAL A 4 -11.60 52.23 -28.44
CA VAL A 4 -10.48 51.75 -27.62
C VAL A 4 -10.58 52.42 -26.25
N SER A 5 -10.87 51.64 -25.21
CA SER A 5 -10.94 52.12 -23.83
C SER A 5 -9.58 51.95 -23.16
N PHE A 6 -8.94 53.06 -22.79
CA PHE A 6 -7.71 53.06 -21.99
C PHE A 6 -8.04 53.43 -20.54
N PRO A 7 -7.83 52.51 -19.57
CA PRO A 7 -8.11 52.80 -18.17
C PRO A 7 -7.08 53.80 -17.61
N LEU A 8 -7.57 54.91 -17.04
CA LEU A 8 -6.74 55.97 -16.46
C LEU A 8 -6.15 55.62 -15.08
N TYR A 9 -6.70 54.60 -14.40
CA TYR A 9 -6.20 54.06 -13.14
C TYR A 9 -6.41 52.53 -13.10
N SER A 10 -5.40 51.77 -12.67
CA SER A 10 -5.48 50.32 -12.55
C SER A 10 -5.98 49.88 -11.17
N ASN A 11 -6.89 48.91 -11.13
CA ASN A 11 -7.41 48.36 -9.87
C ASN A 11 -6.36 47.41 -9.26
N SER A 12 -5.46 47.97 -8.45
CA SER A 12 -4.35 47.26 -7.82
C SER A 12 -4.78 46.11 -6.89
N SER A 13 -5.98 46.18 -6.30
CA SER A 13 -6.54 45.12 -5.45
C SER A 13 -6.86 43.85 -6.26
N ASN A 14 -7.48 43.99 -7.44
CA ASN A 14 -7.75 42.86 -8.33
C ASN A 14 -6.47 42.21 -8.86
N VAL A 15 -5.43 43.02 -9.14
CA VAL A 15 -4.12 42.52 -9.57
C VAL A 15 -3.41 41.77 -8.43
N LYS A 16 -3.49 42.26 -7.19
CA LYS A 16 -2.96 41.57 -5.99
C LYS A 16 -3.69 40.25 -5.76
N ALA A 17 -5.03 40.25 -5.78
CA ALA A 17 -5.82 39.03 -5.61
C ALA A 17 -5.56 38.01 -6.73
N ALA A 18 -5.38 38.45 -7.99
CA ALA A 18 -5.00 37.57 -9.08
C ALA A 18 -3.59 36.98 -8.91
N ARG A 19 -2.63 37.78 -8.41
CA ARG A 19 -1.27 37.32 -8.10
C ARG A 19 -1.27 36.31 -6.96
N GLU A 20 -2.01 36.55 -5.88
CA GLU A 20 -2.15 35.62 -4.76
C GLU A 20 -2.79 34.31 -5.19
N ARG A 21 -3.87 34.36 -5.99
CA ARG A 21 -4.49 33.14 -6.55
C ARG A 21 -3.52 32.34 -7.41
N ARG A 22 -2.73 33.03 -8.26
CA ARG A 22 -1.70 32.38 -9.07
C ARG A 22 -0.63 31.72 -8.19
N GLN A 23 -0.13 32.43 -7.19
CA GLN A 23 0.84 31.89 -6.24
C GLN A 23 0.28 30.68 -5.48
N SER A 24 -0.99 30.74 -5.04
CA SER A 24 -1.63 29.60 -4.38
C SER A 24 -1.82 28.40 -5.31
N ALA A 25 -2.10 28.63 -6.59
CA ALA A 25 -2.22 27.56 -7.58
C ALA A 25 -0.85 26.92 -7.86
N GLU A 26 0.21 27.72 -7.97
CA GLU A 26 1.59 27.23 -8.11
C GLU A 26 1.99 26.36 -6.88
N LEU A 27 1.65 26.81 -5.67
CA LEU A 27 1.89 26.04 -4.44
C LEU A 27 1.05 24.74 -4.38
N GLN A 28 -0.21 24.76 -4.81
CA GLN A 28 -1.05 23.55 -4.87
C GLN A 28 -0.48 22.51 -5.84
N VAL A 29 0.04 22.94 -7.00
CA VAL A 29 0.70 22.05 -7.95
C VAL A 29 1.96 21.43 -7.35
N GLN A 30 2.80 22.25 -6.69
CA GLN A 30 4.00 21.74 -6.01
C GLN A 30 3.65 20.76 -4.89
N GLN A 31 2.62 21.07 -4.09
CA GLN A 31 2.16 20.18 -3.04
C GLN A 31 1.66 18.86 -3.62
N ALA A 32 0.84 18.89 -4.67
CA ALA A 32 0.34 17.68 -5.32
C ALA A 32 1.47 16.81 -5.89
N GLN A 33 2.54 17.42 -6.43
CA GLN A 33 3.73 16.69 -6.89
C GLN A 33 4.46 16.01 -5.72
N HIS A 34 4.67 16.74 -4.62
CA HIS A 34 5.31 16.18 -3.43
C HIS A 34 4.48 15.07 -2.79
N ASP A 35 3.16 15.23 -2.71
CA ASP A 35 2.25 14.22 -2.18
C ASP A 35 2.28 12.94 -3.03
N ALA A 36 2.27 13.08 -4.35
CA ALA A 36 2.39 11.95 -5.27
C ALA A 36 3.75 11.21 -5.14
N GLU A 37 4.85 11.96 -5.01
CA GLU A 37 6.18 11.37 -4.80
C GLU A 37 6.25 10.62 -3.45
N ALA A 38 5.69 11.21 -2.40
CA ALA A 38 5.65 10.58 -1.08
C ALA A 38 4.77 9.31 -1.05
N GLU A 39 3.63 9.33 -1.75
CA GLU A 39 2.74 8.17 -1.89
C GLU A 39 3.42 7.02 -2.63
N LEU A 40 4.09 7.30 -3.76
CA LEU A 40 4.87 6.31 -4.50
C LEU A 40 5.97 5.69 -3.65
N ARG A 41 6.72 6.53 -2.93
CA ARG A 41 7.80 6.07 -2.06
C ARG A 41 7.29 5.16 -0.93
N THR A 42 6.21 5.58 -0.27
CA THR A 42 5.58 4.81 0.81
C THR A 42 5.08 3.46 0.29
N SER A 43 4.44 3.46 -0.88
CA SER A 43 3.92 2.24 -1.52
C SER A 43 5.05 1.29 -1.91
N TYR A 44 6.18 1.81 -2.37
CA TYR A 44 7.36 1.01 -2.68
C TYR A 44 7.99 0.39 -1.42
N GLU A 45 8.20 1.19 -0.36
CA GLU A 45 8.72 0.70 0.92
C GLU A 45 7.81 -0.38 1.52
N GLN A 46 6.49 -0.21 1.44
CA GLN A 46 5.51 -1.22 1.85
C GLN A 46 5.61 -2.51 1.03
N LEU A 47 5.76 -2.40 -0.29
CA LEU A 47 5.91 -3.56 -1.17
C LEU A 47 7.17 -4.36 -0.82
N GLN A 48 8.30 -3.67 -0.59
CA GLN A 48 9.54 -4.32 -0.18
C GLN A 48 9.38 -5.06 1.15
N GLY A 49 8.76 -4.42 2.14
CA GLY A 49 8.49 -5.07 3.43
C GLY A 49 7.57 -6.29 3.31
N LEU A 50 6.54 -6.22 2.46
CA LEU A 50 5.66 -7.38 2.20
C LEU A 50 6.42 -8.54 1.54
N GLN A 51 7.28 -8.25 0.56
CA GLN A 51 8.10 -9.26 -0.11
C GLN A 51 9.06 -9.93 0.87
N GLU A 52 9.72 -9.16 1.75
CA GLU A 52 10.61 -9.72 2.76
C GLU A 52 9.87 -10.69 3.69
N VAL A 53 8.68 -10.35 4.18
CA VAL A 53 7.90 -11.24 5.05
C VAL A 53 7.44 -12.52 4.31
N ILE A 54 7.08 -12.38 3.04
CA ILE A 54 6.69 -13.50 2.18
C ILE A 54 7.86 -14.46 1.99
N ASP A 55 9.05 -13.95 1.66
CA ASP A 55 10.24 -14.76 1.37
C ASP A 55 10.73 -15.55 2.59
N HIS A 56 10.51 -15.01 3.80
CA HIS A 56 10.86 -15.68 5.06
C HIS A 56 9.78 -16.67 5.54
N SER A 57 8.63 -16.76 4.88
CA SER A 57 7.55 -17.66 5.26
C SER A 57 7.79 -19.07 4.70
N ASP A 58 8.19 -20.03 5.55
CA ASP A 58 8.39 -21.41 5.13
C ASP A 58 7.07 -22.21 5.08
N VAL A 59 6.33 -22.04 3.99
CA VAL A 59 5.07 -22.77 3.71
C VAL A 59 5.28 -24.28 3.67
N LYS A 60 6.45 -24.75 3.18
CA LYS A 60 6.75 -26.17 3.07
C LYS A 60 6.87 -26.79 4.46
N LEU A 61 7.60 -26.16 5.36
CA LEU A 61 7.71 -26.58 6.76
C LEU A 61 6.34 -26.63 7.44
N LEU A 62 5.47 -25.63 7.20
CA LEU A 62 4.11 -25.63 7.74
C LEU A 62 3.28 -26.83 7.23
N GLN A 63 3.38 -27.16 5.94
CA GLN A 63 2.69 -28.33 5.37
C GLN A 63 3.23 -29.65 5.91
N GLU A 64 4.55 -29.79 6.05
CA GLU A 64 5.19 -30.95 6.66
C GLU A 64 4.77 -31.11 8.12
N SER A 65 4.66 -30.00 8.86
CA SER A 65 4.21 -29.98 10.25
C SER A 65 2.78 -30.55 10.39
N LEU A 66 1.85 -30.22 9.49
CA LEU A 66 0.50 -30.81 9.49
C LEU A 66 0.54 -32.35 9.39
N ALA A 67 1.41 -32.88 8.53
CA ALA A 67 1.57 -34.32 8.37
C ALA A 67 2.13 -34.98 9.63
N LEU A 68 3.11 -34.32 10.28
CA LEU A 68 3.69 -34.79 11.54
C LEU A 68 2.68 -34.78 12.69
N PHE A 69 1.92 -33.71 12.86
CA PHE A 69 0.86 -33.64 13.87
C PHE A 69 -0.20 -34.72 13.67
N LYS A 70 -0.59 -35.00 12.42
CA LYS A 70 -1.54 -36.08 12.10
C LYS A 70 -0.98 -37.44 12.50
N LYS A 71 0.29 -37.69 12.21
CA LYS A 71 0.96 -38.94 12.58
C LYS A 71 1.07 -39.10 14.10
N ALA A 72 1.47 -38.05 14.81
CA ALA A 72 1.56 -38.05 16.28
C ALA A 72 0.21 -38.36 16.93
N LEU A 73 -0.89 -37.79 16.40
CA LEU A 73 -2.25 -38.10 16.87
C LEU A 73 -2.60 -39.57 16.64
N GLN A 74 -2.32 -40.11 15.44
CA GLN A 74 -2.60 -41.51 15.10
C GLN A 74 -1.80 -42.50 15.96
N GLN A 75 -0.58 -42.13 16.36
CA GLN A 75 0.28 -42.92 17.23
C GLN A 75 -0.05 -42.74 18.73
N GLY A 76 -0.97 -41.83 19.07
CA GLY A 76 -1.34 -41.53 20.45
C GLY A 76 -0.30 -40.72 21.22
N GLU A 77 0.68 -40.12 20.54
CA GLU A 77 1.73 -39.29 21.13
C GLU A 77 1.20 -37.93 21.60
N ILE A 78 0.13 -37.43 20.97
CA ILE A 78 -0.57 -36.20 21.34
C ILE A 78 -2.07 -36.45 21.46
N THR A 79 -2.73 -35.61 22.27
CA THR A 79 -4.18 -35.63 22.38
C THR A 79 -4.84 -34.91 21.20
N ALA A 80 -6.12 -35.23 20.95
CA ALA A 80 -6.92 -34.53 19.93
C ALA A 80 -7.00 -33.02 20.20
N LEU A 81 -7.06 -32.59 21.47
CA LEU A 81 -7.08 -31.17 21.83
C LEU A 81 -5.80 -30.45 21.38
N VAL A 82 -4.63 -31.03 21.68
CA VAL A 82 -3.33 -30.48 21.26
C VAL A 82 -3.26 -30.41 19.74
N TYR A 83 -3.65 -31.48 19.05
CA TYR A 83 -3.69 -31.52 17.60
C TYR A 83 -4.52 -30.38 17.00
N TYR A 84 -5.74 -30.15 17.50
CA TYR A 84 -6.61 -29.09 16.96
C TYR A 84 -6.06 -27.68 17.18
N VAL A 85 -5.48 -27.42 18.36
CA VAL A 85 -4.88 -26.11 18.66
C VAL A 85 -3.70 -25.82 17.71
N GLU A 86 -2.80 -26.79 17.54
CA GLU A 86 -1.61 -26.61 16.69
C GLU A 86 -1.97 -26.49 15.20
N ILE A 87 -2.90 -27.32 14.71
CA ILE A 87 -3.34 -27.25 13.31
C ILE A 87 -4.04 -25.93 13.01
N ASN A 88 -4.87 -25.41 13.93
CA ASN A 88 -5.53 -24.12 13.71
C ASN A 88 -4.49 -22.99 13.57
N SER A 89 -3.49 -22.96 14.43
CA SER A 89 -2.37 -22.00 14.36
C SER A 89 -1.60 -22.11 13.02
N ILE A 90 -1.37 -23.33 12.53
CA ILE A 90 -0.73 -23.54 11.22
C ILE A 90 -1.60 -23.01 10.08
N TYR A 91 -2.90 -23.30 10.08
CA TYR A 91 -3.82 -22.80 9.06
C TYR A 91 -3.93 -21.27 9.07
N GLU A 92 -3.95 -20.64 10.24
CA GLU A 92 -3.91 -19.17 10.35
C GLU A 92 -2.65 -18.57 9.71
N LYS A 93 -1.48 -19.20 9.92
CA LYS A 93 -0.23 -18.77 9.29
C LYS A 93 -0.26 -18.94 7.76
N LEU A 94 -0.78 -20.05 7.27
CA LEU A 94 -0.95 -20.30 5.84
C LEU A 94 -1.91 -19.29 5.20
N GLN A 95 -3.04 -19.00 5.86
CA GLN A 95 -3.99 -18.00 5.40
C GLN A 95 -3.33 -16.62 5.34
N ARG A 96 -2.61 -16.23 6.41
CA ARG A 96 -1.89 -14.97 6.45
C ARG A 96 -0.86 -14.85 5.32
N HIS A 97 -0.15 -15.91 4.98
CA HIS A 97 0.79 -15.92 3.86
C HIS A 97 0.09 -15.65 2.52
N ILE A 98 -1.07 -16.28 2.28
CA ILE A 98 -1.90 -16.02 1.09
C ILE A 98 -2.35 -14.56 1.06
N ASP A 99 -2.83 -14.04 2.18
CA ASP A 99 -3.32 -12.66 2.27
C ASP A 99 -2.19 -11.65 1.97
N LEU A 100 -0.98 -11.89 2.48
CA LEU A 100 0.21 -11.07 2.20
C LEU A 100 0.58 -11.11 0.71
N HIS A 101 0.58 -12.27 0.08
CA HIS A 101 0.79 -12.39 -1.37
C HIS A 101 -0.25 -11.59 -2.16
N CYS A 102 -1.53 -11.70 -1.80
CA CYS A 102 -2.60 -10.94 -2.45
C CYS A 102 -2.42 -9.42 -2.27
N GLN A 103 -2.02 -8.97 -1.08
CA GLN A 103 -1.74 -7.55 -0.81
C GLN A 103 -0.57 -7.06 -1.64
N SER A 104 0.54 -7.81 -1.69
CA SER A 104 1.72 -7.49 -2.48
C SER A 104 1.40 -7.33 -3.97
N VAL A 105 0.63 -8.27 -4.55
CA VAL A 105 0.22 -8.20 -5.97
C VAL A 105 -0.69 -6.99 -6.25
N LYS A 106 -1.62 -6.67 -5.34
CA LYS A 106 -2.47 -5.48 -5.49
C LYS A 106 -1.65 -4.19 -5.47
N LEU A 107 -0.75 -4.06 -4.51
CA LEU A 107 0.11 -2.89 -4.37
C LEU A 107 1.04 -2.71 -5.58
N LEU A 108 1.59 -3.82 -6.10
CA LEU A 108 2.37 -3.80 -7.34
C LEU A 108 1.53 -3.31 -8.54
N ALA A 109 0.27 -3.75 -8.65
CA ALA A 109 -0.62 -3.31 -9.71
C ALA A 109 -0.98 -1.81 -9.59
N GLU A 110 -1.15 -1.31 -8.37
CA GLU A 110 -1.39 0.12 -8.10
C GLU A 110 -0.18 0.98 -8.47
N LEU A 111 1.03 0.53 -8.11
CA LEU A 111 2.28 1.19 -8.51
C LEU A 111 2.40 1.26 -10.03
N HIS A 112 2.19 0.15 -10.75
CA HIS A 112 2.23 0.15 -12.22
C HIS A 112 1.15 1.01 -12.88
N ARG A 113 -0.03 1.14 -12.26
CA ARG A 113 -1.07 2.05 -12.76
C ARG A 113 -0.63 3.51 -12.65
N ASN A 114 0.11 3.86 -11.59
CA ASN A 114 0.56 5.23 -11.34
C ASN A 114 1.82 5.60 -12.15
N GLU A 115 2.54 4.61 -12.71
CA GLU A 115 3.68 4.81 -13.63
C GLU A 115 3.28 5.09 -15.08
N LEU A 116 2.03 4.81 -15.47
CA LEU A 116 1.46 5.00 -16.83
C LEU A 116 0.72 6.34 -16.97
#